data_AF-A0A944N3R2-F1
#
_entry.id   AF-A0A944N3R2-F1
#
_cell.length_a   1.000
_cell.length_b   1.000
_cell.length_c   1.000
_cell.angle_alpha   90.00
_cell.angle_beta   90.00
_cell.angle_gamma   90.00
#
_symmetry.space_group_name_H-M   'P 1'
#
loop_
_entity.id
_entity.type
_entity.pdbx_description
1 polymer ?
#
loop_
_entity_poly.entity_id
_entity_poly.type
_entity_poly.pdbx_seq_one_letter_code
_entity_poly.pdbx_strand_id
1 'polypeptide(L)'
;MRLFNLVFAGILFLTGCSSFSGPEPAGLSPAQIETLRLSGGDYALSGRILFKHPEGKHSGELELQISSDSELKLSIFTPLVGSLIYELRASSKKFLILNYQQKNFVLAENIQEVRQTWLGMDLTLTELKWLILGKLPETTPDWQRKILPTGELQLRQGLTEIRIRYNDSGQIASMRKSLDGLLEYTAEIPLYQKHY
;
A
#
# COMPACT_ATOMS: atom_id res chain seq x y z
N MET A 1 -0.03 -37.60 -1.33
CA MET A 1 0.93 -36.56 -0.93
C MET A 1 1.86 -36.32 -2.11
N ARG A 2 2.12 -35.05 -2.46
CA ARG A 2 2.87 -34.53 -3.65
C ARG A 2 2.05 -34.22 -4.91
N LEU A 3 1.55 -32.98 -4.97
CA LEU A 3 1.44 -32.21 -6.23
C LEU A 3 1.40 -30.70 -5.92
N PHE A 4 2.32 -30.24 -5.07
CA PHE A 4 2.61 -28.82 -4.86
C PHE A 4 4.03 -28.61 -5.33
N ASN A 5 4.20 -28.30 -6.61
CA ASN A 5 5.40 -27.75 -7.26
C ASN A 5 5.14 -27.74 -8.77
N LEU A 6 5.57 -26.66 -9.45
CA LEU A 6 5.25 -26.22 -10.83
C LEU A 6 4.06 -25.24 -10.78
N VAL A 7 4.22 -23.92 -10.93
CA VAL A 7 5.01 -23.22 -11.96
C VAL A 7 5.55 -21.90 -11.38
N PHE A 8 6.79 -21.90 -10.90
CA PHE A 8 7.60 -20.70 -10.66
C PHE A 8 8.92 -20.91 -11.40
N ALA A 9 8.98 -20.53 -12.68
CA ALA A 9 10.22 -20.37 -13.46
C ALA A 9 9.92 -19.78 -14.85
N GLY A 10 10.70 -18.79 -15.28
CA GLY A 10 10.76 -18.27 -16.66
C GLY A 10 10.56 -16.74 -16.71
N ILE A 11 11.55 -15.87 -16.47
CA ILE A 11 12.75 -15.52 -17.25
C ILE A 11 12.46 -14.74 -18.57
N LEU A 12 12.97 -13.51 -18.57
CA LEU A 12 13.46 -12.63 -19.66
C LEU A 12 12.48 -11.84 -20.57
N PHE A 13 12.56 -10.52 -20.38
CA PHE A 13 12.67 -9.44 -21.38
C PHE A 13 12.10 -9.65 -22.78
N LEU A 14 11.06 -8.88 -23.11
CA LEU A 14 11.04 -8.08 -24.34
C LEU A 14 10.45 -6.69 -24.06
N THR A 15 11.18 -5.69 -24.51
CA THR A 15 10.87 -4.27 -24.50
C THR A 15 9.63 -3.96 -25.33
N GLY A 16 8.71 -3.19 -24.76
CA GLY A 16 7.59 -2.58 -25.47
C GLY A 16 7.05 -1.41 -24.66
N CYS A 17 7.75 -0.27 -24.69
CA CYS A 17 7.23 0.99 -24.16
C CYS A 17 6.00 1.37 -24.99
N SER A 18 4.80 1.06 -24.49
CA SER A 18 3.58 1.67 -24.95
C SER A 18 3.18 2.72 -23.91
N SER A 19 3.42 3.99 -24.24
CA SER A 19 2.93 5.12 -23.49
C SER A 19 1.42 5.26 -23.75
N PHE A 20 0.61 4.57 -22.94
CA PHE A 20 -0.83 4.79 -22.91
C PHE A 20 -1.16 5.80 -21.82
N SER A 21 -1.52 7.02 -22.23
CA SER A 21 -2.15 8.03 -21.39
C SER A 21 -3.57 7.56 -21.05
N GLY A 22 -3.71 6.86 -19.92
CA GLY A 22 -5.02 6.64 -19.30
C GLY A 22 -5.65 7.99 -18.88
N PRO A 23 -6.97 8.05 -18.68
CA PRO A 23 -7.59 9.25 -18.13
C PRO A 23 -6.91 9.60 -16.81
N GLU A 24 -6.60 10.88 -16.65
CA GLU A 24 -5.97 11.41 -15.45
C GLU A 24 -6.78 10.94 -14.23
N PRO A 25 -6.18 10.20 -13.27
CA PRO A 25 -6.92 9.76 -12.11
C PRO A 25 -7.47 11.02 -11.44
N ALA A 26 -8.78 11.06 -11.17
CA ALA A 26 -9.38 12.15 -10.44
C ALA A 26 -8.71 12.23 -9.07
N GLY A 27 -7.70 13.08 -8.97
CA GLY A 27 -6.94 13.30 -7.75
C GLY A 27 -7.86 13.93 -6.72
N LEU A 28 -7.66 13.57 -5.46
CA LEU A 28 -8.25 14.33 -4.36
C LEU A 28 -7.82 15.79 -4.50
N SER A 29 -8.77 16.71 -4.39
CA SER A 29 -8.45 18.14 -4.37
C SER A 29 -7.54 18.44 -3.16
N PRO A 30 -6.67 19.47 -3.26
CA PRO A 30 -5.82 19.88 -2.14
C PRO A 30 -6.60 20.10 -0.83
N ALA A 31 -7.82 20.62 -0.90
CA ALA A 31 -8.70 20.81 0.26
C ALA A 31 -9.18 19.49 0.88
N GLN A 32 -9.45 18.45 0.08
CA GLN A 32 -9.79 17.12 0.58
C GLN A 32 -8.58 16.45 1.24
N ILE A 33 -7.38 16.63 0.67
CA ILE A 33 -6.12 16.16 1.27
C ILE A 33 -5.85 16.87 2.60
N GLU A 34 -6.11 18.17 2.67
CA GLU A 34 -5.92 18.95 3.89
C GLU A 34 -6.94 18.56 4.99
N THR A 35 -8.18 18.27 4.61
CA THR A 35 -9.20 17.71 5.52
C THR A 35 -8.79 16.34 6.06
N LEU A 36 -8.28 15.46 5.20
CA LEU A 36 -7.72 14.16 5.61
C LEU A 36 -6.46 14.33 6.48
N ARG A 37 -5.63 15.36 6.24
CA ARG A 37 -4.46 15.65 7.08
C ARG A 37 -4.86 16.06 8.50
N LEU A 38 -5.95 16.79 8.67
CA LEU A 38 -6.34 17.39 9.96
C LEU A 38 -7.18 16.48 10.84
N SER A 39 -7.87 15.48 10.29
CA SER A 39 -8.95 14.82 11.03
C SER A 39 -8.49 13.82 12.10
N GLY A 40 -7.29 13.23 12.02
CA GLY A 40 -6.79 12.26 13.02
C GLY A 40 -7.69 11.04 13.26
N GLY A 41 -8.80 10.92 12.53
CA GLY A 41 -9.94 10.07 12.83
C GLY A 41 -10.10 8.94 11.82
N ASP A 42 -11.34 8.51 11.64
CA ASP A 42 -11.66 7.46 10.68
C ASP A 42 -11.62 8.01 9.25
N TYR A 43 -10.93 7.30 8.37
CA TYR A 43 -10.76 7.65 6.97
C TYR A 43 -11.59 6.69 6.13
N ALA A 44 -12.32 7.23 5.16
CA ALA A 44 -12.98 6.45 4.11
C ALA A 44 -12.56 7.01 2.76
N LEU A 45 -11.95 6.16 1.93
CA LEU A 45 -11.55 6.48 0.56
C LEU A 45 -12.23 5.49 -0.38
N SER A 46 -12.68 5.96 -1.52
CA SER A 46 -13.17 5.10 -2.60
C SER A 46 -12.59 5.56 -3.92
N GLY A 47 -12.44 4.64 -4.86
CA GLY A 47 -11.88 4.97 -6.15
C GLY A 47 -11.68 3.77 -7.05
N ARG A 48 -11.08 4.01 -8.22
CA ARG A 48 -10.75 2.96 -9.17
C ARG A 48 -9.37 2.39 -8.84
N ILE A 49 -9.27 1.07 -8.91
CA ILE A 49 -8.01 0.34 -8.77
C ILE A 49 -7.67 -0.37 -10.07
N LEU A 50 -6.38 -0.47 -10.37
CA LEU A 50 -5.84 -1.26 -11.47
C LEU A 50 -5.02 -2.40 -10.89
N PHE A 51 -5.49 -3.63 -11.09
CA PHE A 51 -4.74 -4.85 -10.84
C PHE A 51 -3.84 -5.15 -12.04
N LYS A 52 -2.55 -5.29 -11.79
CA LYS A 52 -1.61 -5.84 -12.77
C LYS A 52 -1.41 -7.32 -12.45
N HIS A 53 -2.00 -8.19 -13.24
CA HIS A 53 -1.77 -9.64 -13.20
C HIS A 53 -0.90 -10.06 -14.39
N PRO A 54 -0.08 -11.12 -14.31
CA PRO A 54 0.67 -11.62 -15.46
C PRO A 54 -0.19 -11.92 -16.70
N GLU A 55 -1.44 -12.33 -16.49
CA GLU A 55 -2.40 -12.64 -17.56
C GLU A 55 -3.14 -11.41 -18.11
N GLY A 56 -2.97 -10.23 -17.51
CA GLY A 56 -3.64 -9.02 -17.98
C GLY A 56 -3.79 -7.91 -16.94
N LYS A 57 -4.20 -6.74 -17.42
CA LYS A 57 -4.58 -5.61 -16.57
C LYS A 57 -6.08 -5.66 -16.32
N HIS A 58 -6.48 -5.74 -15.06
CA HIS A 58 -7.88 -5.66 -14.66
C HIS A 58 -8.12 -4.34 -13.93
N SER A 59 -9.18 -3.61 -14.27
CA SER A 59 -9.66 -2.51 -13.44
C SER A 59 -10.68 -3.04 -12.43
N GLY A 60 -10.95 -2.28 -11.38
CA GLY A 60 -11.99 -2.52 -10.39
C GLY A 60 -12.29 -1.24 -9.62
N GLU A 61 -13.21 -1.32 -8.67
CA GLU A 61 -13.40 -0.29 -7.67
C GLU A 61 -12.86 -0.79 -6.33
N LEU A 62 -12.28 0.11 -5.54
CA LEU A 62 -11.96 -0.15 -4.15
C LEU A 62 -12.69 0.82 -3.23
N GLU A 63 -12.98 0.34 -2.03
CA GLU A 63 -13.28 1.14 -0.86
C GLU A 63 -12.29 0.79 0.24
N LEU A 64 -11.73 1.81 0.88
CA LEU A 64 -10.74 1.71 1.94
C LEU A 64 -11.22 2.48 3.15
N GLN A 65 -11.37 1.80 4.27
CA GLN A 65 -11.68 2.41 5.55
C GLN A 65 -10.52 2.15 6.51
N ILE A 66 -10.05 3.19 7.20
CA ILE A 66 -9.00 3.11 8.21
C ILE A 66 -9.48 3.83 9.46
N SER A 67 -9.61 3.12 10.57
CA SER A 67 -10.00 3.75 11.83
C SER A 67 -8.84 4.51 12.51
N SER A 68 -9.17 5.33 13.50
CA SER A 68 -8.18 5.96 14.38
C SER A 68 -7.21 4.93 14.98
N ASP A 69 -7.74 3.77 15.35
CA ASP A 69 -7.04 2.66 16.01
C ASP A 69 -6.28 1.76 15.02
N SER A 70 -6.18 2.20 13.76
CA SER A 70 -5.50 1.50 12.67
C SER A 70 -6.13 0.14 12.37
N GLU A 71 -7.45 0.03 12.48
CA GLU A 71 -8.19 -1.05 11.83
C GLU A 71 -8.45 -0.69 10.38
N LEU A 72 -8.13 -1.60 9.49
CA LEU A 72 -8.26 -1.48 8.05
C LEU A 72 -9.42 -2.35 7.58
N LYS A 73 -10.22 -1.80 6.67
CA LYS A 73 -11.12 -2.55 5.82
C LYS A 73 -10.91 -2.10 4.38
N LEU A 74 -10.45 -3.01 3.53
CA LEU A 74 -10.28 -2.83 2.10
C LEU A 74 -11.28 -3.74 1.37
N SER A 75 -12.22 -3.15 0.66
CA SER A 75 -13.23 -3.84 -0.15
C SER A 75 -12.90 -3.65 -1.63
N ILE A 76 -12.90 -4.73 -2.40
CA ILE A 76 -12.58 -4.74 -3.84
C ILE A 76 -13.79 -5.24 -4.63
N PHE A 77 -14.24 -4.46 -5.60
CA PHE A 77 -15.47 -4.71 -6.36
C PHE A 77 -15.20 -4.99 -7.84
N THR A 78 -16.09 -5.77 -8.46
CA THR A 78 -16.09 -5.99 -9.91
C THR A 78 -16.42 -4.70 -10.66
N PRO A 79 -15.80 -4.43 -11.82
CA PRO A 79 -16.07 -3.23 -12.62
C PRO A 79 -17.52 -3.09 -13.11
N LEU A 80 -18.17 -4.22 -13.43
CA LEU A 80 -19.40 -4.20 -14.21
C LEU A 80 -20.67 -4.23 -13.36
N VAL A 81 -20.62 -4.91 -12.21
CA VAL A 81 -21.82 -5.24 -11.42
C VAL A 81 -21.71 -4.72 -9.99
N GLY A 82 -20.60 -4.04 -9.64
CA GLY A 82 -20.32 -3.56 -8.28
C GLY A 82 -20.30 -4.68 -7.24
N SER A 83 -20.09 -5.93 -7.66
CA SER A 83 -20.13 -7.07 -6.75
C SER A 83 -18.83 -7.14 -5.97
N LEU A 84 -18.93 -7.28 -4.64
CA LEU A 84 -17.76 -7.47 -3.79
C LEU A 84 -17.06 -8.79 -4.15
N ILE A 85 -15.78 -8.70 -4.48
CA ILE A 85 -14.92 -9.85 -4.85
C ILE A 85 -14.15 -10.31 -3.61
N TYR A 86 -13.42 -9.35 -3.03
CA TYR A 86 -12.56 -9.57 -1.89
C TYR A 86 -12.80 -8.48 -0.85
N GLU A 87 -12.71 -8.87 0.41
CA GLU A 87 -12.57 -7.93 1.51
C GLU A 87 -11.40 -8.35 2.37
N LEU A 88 -10.49 -7.40 2.60
CA LEU A 88 -9.37 -7.55 3.50
C LEU A 88 -9.65 -6.70 4.74
N ARG A 89 -9.61 -7.31 5.90
CA ARG A 89 -9.65 -6.62 7.19
C ARG A 89 -8.38 -6.88 7.95
N ALA A 90 -7.84 -5.85 8.58
CA ALA A 90 -6.64 -6.02 9.38
C ALA A 90 -6.67 -5.09 10.60
N SER A 91 -6.24 -5.62 11.74
CA SER A 91 -5.92 -4.84 12.93
C SER A 91 -4.45 -5.03 13.27
N SER A 92 -3.96 -4.43 14.36
CA SER A 92 -2.59 -4.67 14.83
C SER A 92 -2.27 -6.14 15.13
N LYS A 93 -3.29 -6.98 15.36
CA LYS A 93 -3.12 -8.38 15.77
C LYS A 93 -3.60 -9.38 14.73
N LYS A 94 -4.68 -9.08 14.00
CA LYS A 94 -5.36 -10.05 13.13
C LYS A 94 -5.43 -9.56 11.71
N PHE A 95 -5.45 -10.51 10.79
CA PHE A 95 -5.58 -10.30 9.37
C PHE A 95 -6.63 -11.28 8.83
N LEU A 96 -7.67 -10.76 8.18
CA LEU A 96 -8.80 -11.50 7.65
C LEU A 96 -8.95 -11.21 6.17
N ILE A 97 -9.03 -12.26 5.35
CA ILE A 97 -9.44 -12.16 3.95
C ILE A 97 -10.76 -12.90 3.79
N LEU A 98 -11.71 -12.24 3.16
CA LEU A 98 -12.99 -12.79 2.74
C LEU A 98 -12.98 -12.84 1.21
N ASN A 99 -13.11 -14.04 0.63
CA ASN A 99 -13.28 -14.23 -0.81
C ASN A 99 -14.75 -14.57 -1.08
N TYR A 100 -15.49 -13.61 -1.61
CA TYR A 100 -16.91 -13.74 -1.86
C TYR A 100 -17.20 -14.60 -3.09
N GLN A 101 -16.26 -14.67 -4.05
CA GLN A 101 -16.43 -15.50 -5.24
C GLN A 101 -16.37 -17.00 -4.91
N GLN A 102 -15.42 -17.38 -4.04
CA GLN A 102 -15.23 -18.77 -3.62
C GLN A 102 -15.97 -19.12 -2.33
N LYS A 103 -16.62 -18.14 -1.69
CA LYS A 103 -17.32 -18.30 -0.41
C LYS A 103 -16.42 -18.89 0.68
N ASN A 104 -15.18 -18.41 0.77
CA ASN A 104 -14.21 -18.84 1.77
C ASN A 104 -13.56 -17.66 2.48
N PHE A 105 -12.86 -17.94 3.57
CA PHE A 105 -12.13 -16.94 4.34
C PHE A 105 -10.82 -17.48 4.90
N VAL A 106 -9.91 -16.57 5.22
CA VAL A 106 -8.66 -16.85 5.92
C VAL A 106 -8.51 -15.87 7.07
N LEU A 107 -8.39 -16.39 8.29
CA LEU A 107 -8.07 -15.60 9.49
C LEU A 107 -6.70 -16.02 10.01
N ALA A 108 -5.79 -15.05 10.14
CA ALA A 108 -4.42 -15.26 10.58
C ALA A 108 -3.96 -14.15 11.53
N GLU A 109 -2.80 -14.35 12.18
CA GLU A 109 -2.11 -13.26 12.88
C GLU A 109 -1.59 -12.23 11.87
N ASN A 110 -1.60 -10.95 12.23
CA ASN A 110 -1.03 -9.88 11.42
C ASN A 110 0.50 -9.79 11.60
N ILE A 111 1.20 -10.81 11.12
CA ILE A 111 2.66 -10.92 11.13
C ILE A 111 3.24 -10.71 9.73
N GLN A 112 4.55 -10.49 9.66
CA GLN A 112 5.27 -10.20 8.42
C GLN A 112 5.01 -11.28 7.36
N GLU A 113 5.14 -12.55 7.72
CA GLU A 113 5.02 -13.68 6.79
C GLU A 113 3.62 -13.74 6.15
N VAL A 114 2.58 -13.44 6.94
CA VAL A 114 1.19 -13.40 6.46
C VAL A 114 1.00 -12.22 5.50
N ARG A 115 1.50 -11.03 5.84
CA ARG A 115 1.42 -9.87 4.94
C ARG A 115 2.15 -10.12 3.63
N GLN A 116 3.37 -10.64 3.68
CA GLN A 116 4.13 -10.99 2.47
C GLN A 116 3.40 -12.03 1.62
N THR A 117 2.81 -13.05 2.24
CA THR A 117 2.05 -14.09 1.53
C THR A 117 0.84 -13.52 0.79
N TRP A 118 0.08 -12.62 1.44
CA TRP A 118 -1.21 -12.18 0.91
C TRP A 118 -1.16 -10.86 0.15
N LEU A 119 -0.23 -9.97 0.49
CA LEU A 119 -0.04 -8.66 -0.15
C LEU A 119 1.14 -8.66 -1.14
N GLY A 120 1.97 -9.71 -1.13
CA GLY A 120 3.23 -9.75 -1.89
C GLY A 120 4.33 -8.85 -1.31
N MET A 121 4.09 -8.21 -0.17
CA MET A 121 5.03 -7.29 0.49
C MET A 121 4.73 -7.17 1.99
N ASP A 122 5.73 -6.82 2.79
CA ASP A 122 5.51 -6.49 4.20
C ASP A 122 5.09 -5.01 4.40
N LEU A 123 3.85 -4.67 4.06
CA LEU A 123 3.29 -3.32 4.29
C LEU A 123 2.42 -3.31 5.56
N THR A 124 2.87 -2.61 6.61
CA THR A 124 2.08 -2.53 7.86
C THR A 124 0.94 -1.51 7.76
N LEU A 125 -0.05 -1.60 8.65
CA LEU A 125 -1.16 -0.65 8.70
C LEU A 125 -0.70 0.77 9.04
N THR A 126 0.28 0.87 9.92
CA THR A 126 0.95 2.12 10.27
C THR A 126 1.62 2.75 9.05
N GLU A 127 2.38 1.96 8.29
CA GLU A 127 3.03 2.40 7.05
C GLU A 127 2.01 2.82 5.98
N LEU A 128 0.94 2.04 5.78
CA LEU A 128 -0.14 2.38 4.86
C LEU A 128 -0.83 3.70 5.24
N LYS A 129 -1.08 3.92 6.54
CA LYS A 129 -1.64 5.17 7.06
C LYS A 129 -0.73 6.36 6.75
N TRP A 130 0.59 6.21 6.91
CA TRP A 130 1.55 7.26 6.54
C TRP A 130 1.51 7.60 5.05
N LEU A 131 1.45 6.58 4.20
CA LEU A 131 1.36 6.75 2.75
C LEU A 131 0.08 7.47 2.33
N ILE A 132 -1.08 7.07 2.87
CA ILE A 132 -2.37 7.68 2.54
C ILE A 132 -2.42 9.13 2.99
N LEU A 133 -1.94 9.43 4.20
CA LEU A 133 -1.90 10.79 4.72
C LEU A 133 -0.78 11.63 4.09
N GLY A 134 0.16 10.99 3.36
CA GLY A 134 1.35 11.62 2.84
C GLY A 134 2.23 12.24 3.92
N LYS A 135 2.13 11.79 5.18
CA LYS A 135 2.90 12.33 6.31
C LYS A 135 3.17 11.29 7.37
N LEU A 136 4.29 11.47 8.07
CA LEU A 136 4.60 10.77 9.31
C LEU A 136 3.98 11.52 10.50
N PRO A 137 3.67 10.83 11.62
CA PRO A 137 3.43 11.48 12.90
C PRO A 137 4.67 12.25 13.36
N GLU A 138 4.46 13.21 14.27
CA GLU A 138 5.54 14.01 14.86
C GLU A 138 6.58 13.13 15.53
N THR A 139 6.14 12.06 16.20
CA THR A 139 7.00 11.07 16.83
C THR A 139 6.72 9.68 16.27
N THR A 140 7.77 8.86 16.22
CA THR A 140 7.71 7.44 15.85
C THR A 140 8.42 6.66 16.95
N PRO A 141 7.77 6.39 18.10
CA PRO A 141 8.44 5.96 19.32
C PRO A 141 9.22 4.65 19.16
N ASP A 142 8.74 3.73 18.31
CA ASP A 142 9.40 2.45 18.07
C ASP A 142 10.51 2.49 17.02
N TRP A 143 10.78 3.68 16.44
CA TRP A 143 11.70 3.87 15.32
C TRP A 143 12.80 4.86 15.67
N GLN A 144 14.04 4.47 15.42
CA GLN A 144 15.17 5.39 15.44
C GLN A 144 15.14 6.26 14.18
N ARG A 145 15.22 7.57 14.35
CA ARG A 145 15.18 8.56 13.25
C ARG A 145 16.56 9.12 12.97
N LYS A 146 16.92 9.23 11.70
CA LYS A 146 18.15 9.89 11.25
C LYS A 146 17.92 10.59 9.92
N ILE A 147 18.30 11.85 9.80
CA ILE A 147 18.38 12.52 8.50
C ILE A 147 19.70 12.12 7.84
N LEU A 148 19.63 11.61 6.62
CA LEU A 148 20.78 11.22 5.82
C LEU A 148 21.38 12.43 5.10
N PRO A 149 22.65 12.37 4.67
CA PRO A 149 23.27 13.43 3.86
C PRO A 149 22.52 13.71 2.55
N THR A 150 21.75 12.75 2.05
CA THR A 150 20.88 12.89 0.87
C THR A 150 19.62 13.73 1.13
N GLY A 151 19.36 14.11 2.38
CA GLY A 151 18.12 14.77 2.81
C GLY A 151 16.97 13.80 3.10
N GLU A 152 17.14 12.50 2.84
CA GLU A 152 16.14 11.48 3.19
C GLU A 152 16.07 11.26 4.71
N LEU A 153 14.86 11.04 5.22
CA LEU A 153 14.65 10.53 6.56
C LEU A 153 14.80 9.01 6.55
N GLN A 154 15.68 8.50 7.40
CA GLN A 154 15.84 7.08 7.71
C GLN A 154 15.14 6.77 9.02
N LEU A 155 14.28 5.74 8.99
CA LEU A 155 13.71 5.09 10.16
C LEU A 155 14.30 3.68 10.28
N ARG A 156 14.76 3.30 11.48
CA ARG A 156 15.27 1.94 11.76
C ARG A 156 14.59 1.31 12.95
N GLN A 157 14.25 0.03 12.80
CA GLN A 157 13.71 -0.83 13.85
C GLN A 157 14.24 -2.26 13.64
N GLY A 158 15.20 -2.69 14.45
CA GLY A 158 15.87 -3.98 14.26
C GLY A 158 16.55 -4.06 12.89
N LEU A 159 16.20 -5.07 12.10
CA LEU A 159 16.70 -5.28 10.73
C LEU A 159 15.91 -4.49 9.67
N THR A 160 14.81 -3.85 10.07
CA THR A 160 13.95 -3.10 9.17
C THR A 160 14.44 -1.67 9.02
N GLU A 161 14.57 -1.22 7.79
CA GLU A 161 14.88 0.16 7.43
C GLU A 161 13.80 0.72 6.51
N ILE A 162 13.30 1.90 6.83
CA ILE A 162 12.42 2.68 5.94
C ILE A 162 13.12 3.99 5.60
N ARG A 163 13.26 4.28 4.31
CA ARG A 163 13.76 5.56 3.80
C ARG A 163 12.62 6.37 3.20
N ILE A 164 12.56 7.64 3.57
CA ILE A 164 11.49 8.53 3.20
C ILE A 164 12.09 9.78 2.60
N ARG A 165 11.64 10.11 1.39
CA ARG A 165 11.93 11.37 0.73
C ARG A 165 10.70 12.25 0.82
N TYR A 166 10.88 13.46 1.33
CA TYR A 166 9.83 14.46 1.35
C TYR A 166 9.92 15.37 0.12
N ASN A 167 8.80 15.96 -0.28
CA ASN A 167 8.78 17.12 -1.16
C ASN A 167 8.97 18.41 -0.35
N ASP A 168 9.05 19.55 -1.04
CA ASP A 168 9.27 20.87 -0.43
C ASP A 168 8.12 21.30 0.50
N SER A 169 6.94 20.71 0.35
CA SER A 169 5.77 20.91 1.22
C SER A 169 5.73 19.95 2.43
N GLY A 170 6.80 19.19 2.66
CA GLY A 170 6.93 18.24 3.76
C GLY A 170 6.05 17.00 3.64
N GLN A 171 5.55 16.67 2.43
CA GLN A 171 4.77 15.46 2.17
C GLN A 171 5.69 14.32 1.74
N ILE A 172 5.33 13.09 2.10
CA ILE A 172 6.03 11.88 1.66
C ILE A 172 5.90 11.78 0.15
N ALA A 173 6.96 12.12 -0.58
CA ALA A 173 7.02 11.93 -2.02
C ALA A 173 7.25 10.45 -2.34
N SER A 174 8.21 9.82 -1.66
CA SER A 174 8.48 8.39 -1.81
C SER A 174 8.90 7.75 -0.50
N MET A 175 8.55 6.47 -0.35
CA MET A 175 8.91 5.63 0.78
C MET A 175 9.46 4.30 0.28
N ARG A 176 10.59 3.86 0.82
CA ARG A 176 11.19 2.57 0.53
C ARG A 176 11.37 1.80 1.82
N LYS A 177 10.94 0.54 1.85
CA LYS A 177 11.21 -0.37 2.94
C LYS A 177 12.21 -1.44 2.51
N SER A 178 13.14 -1.75 3.38
CA SER A 178 14.06 -2.87 3.25
C SER A 178 14.15 -3.66 4.55
N LEU A 179 14.30 -4.97 4.43
CA LEU A 179 14.56 -5.88 5.53
C LEU A 179 15.93 -6.52 5.32
N ASP A 180 16.84 -6.33 6.28
CA ASP A 180 18.21 -6.85 6.21
C ASP A 180 18.93 -6.47 4.89
N GLY A 181 18.69 -5.22 4.43
CA GLY A 181 19.24 -4.69 3.19
C GLY A 181 18.55 -5.14 1.89
N LEU A 182 17.62 -6.10 1.96
CA LEU A 182 16.82 -6.54 0.82
C LEU A 182 15.59 -5.64 0.65
N LEU A 183 15.29 -5.25 -0.59
CA LEU A 183 14.15 -4.38 -0.90
C LEU A 183 12.83 -5.13 -0.71
N GLU A 184 11.96 -4.63 0.18
CA GLU A 184 10.61 -5.15 0.39
C GLU A 184 9.61 -4.44 -0.52
N TYR A 185 9.62 -3.10 -0.53
CA TYR A 185 8.82 -2.32 -1.47
C TYR A 185 9.36 -0.91 -1.69
N THR A 186 8.90 -0.29 -2.78
CA THR A 186 8.98 1.15 -3.01
C THR A 186 7.59 1.68 -3.32
N ALA A 187 7.20 2.74 -2.63
CA ALA A 187 5.99 3.50 -2.87
C ALA A 187 6.37 4.91 -3.33
N GLU A 188 5.81 5.32 -4.46
CA GLU A 188 5.89 6.69 -4.96
C GLU A 188 4.48 7.24 -5.02
N ILE A 189 4.27 8.46 -4.52
CA ILE A 189 2.97 9.13 -4.58
C ILE A 189 3.02 10.15 -5.70
N PRO A 190 2.49 9.86 -6.92
CA PRO A 190 2.69 10.70 -8.10
C PRO A 190 2.21 12.13 -7.92
N LEU A 191 1.13 12.31 -7.15
CA LEU A 191 0.57 13.62 -6.83
C LEU A 191 1.58 14.55 -6.14
N TYR A 192 2.55 13.98 -5.43
CA TYR A 192 3.55 14.72 -4.67
C TYR A 192 4.92 14.80 -5.39
N GLN A 193 5.01 14.37 -6.67
CA GLN A 193 6.27 14.30 -7.43
C GLN A 193 6.61 15.58 -8.24
N LYS A 194 5.73 16.57 -8.35
CA LYS A 194 6.00 17.85 -9.08
C LYS A 194 5.94 19.02 -8.09
N HIS A 195 6.95 19.87 -7.88
CA HIS A 195 7.61 20.79 -8.84
C HIS A 195 6.57 21.50 -9.72
N TYR A 196 5.84 22.43 -9.11
CA TYR A 196 5.30 23.59 -9.82
C TYR A 196 6.33 24.71 -9.76
#